data_AF-X1N8G4-F1
#
_entry.id   AF-X1N8G4-F1
#
_cell.length_a   1.000
_cell.length_b   1.000
_cell.length_c   1.000
_cell.angle_alpha   90.00
_cell.angle_beta   90.00
_cell.angle_gamma   90.00
#
_symmetry.space_group_name_H-M   'P 1'
#
loop_
_entity.id
_entity.type
_entity.pdbx_description
1 polymer ?
#
loop_
_entity_poly.entity_id
_entity_poly.type
_entity_poly.pdbx_seq_one_letter_code
_entity_poly.pdbx_strand_id
1 'polypeptide(L)'
;GDFGPPIIYSETKWAQEVNLRAAKEVVLHVWKEFGDAFRRYYSPVECYRCENSKVLLLTMGSFSETAMAAIDKMKSEGKDVGLIRLRLWRPFPFNEIREAVKGAEVLIVLDRAISFGGPGGPVCSEIRSALYQADRRPKIVSFVGGLGGRDISVAGFEEIVNRGIEISRTGSTREFEIFGVRD
;
A
#
# COMPACT_ATOMS: atom_id res chain seq x y z
N GLY A 1 22.37 -34.15 -1.92
CA GLY A 1 22.88 -33.38 -3.08
C GLY A 1 21.98 -32.18 -3.25
N ASP A 2 22.56 -31.04 -3.59
CA ASP A 2 21.82 -29.81 -3.90
C ASP A 2 20.95 -30.04 -5.15
N PHE A 3 19.67 -29.65 -5.09
CA PHE A 3 18.72 -29.71 -6.22
C PHE A 3 19.01 -28.62 -7.27
N GLY A 4 19.85 -27.63 -6.96
CA GLY A 4 20.34 -26.61 -7.89
C GLY A 4 21.74 -26.12 -7.50
N PRO A 5 22.82 -26.76 -8.00
CA PRO A 5 24.19 -26.43 -7.58
C PRO A 5 24.56 -24.97 -7.88
N PRO A 6 25.58 -24.40 -7.19
CA PRO A 6 25.97 -22.99 -7.34
C PRO A 6 26.22 -22.51 -8.77
N ILE A 7 26.63 -23.42 -9.66
CA ILE A 7 26.88 -23.14 -11.08
C ILE A 7 25.63 -22.81 -11.91
N ILE A 8 24.42 -23.11 -11.40
CA ILE A 8 23.15 -22.78 -12.08
C ILE A 8 22.16 -21.99 -11.23
N TYR A 9 22.42 -21.81 -9.94
CA TYR A 9 21.41 -21.30 -9.00
C TYR A 9 21.05 -19.84 -9.29
N SER A 10 22.03 -19.01 -9.66
CA SER A 10 21.83 -17.60 -10.00
C SER A 10 20.95 -17.44 -11.23
N GLU A 11 21.21 -18.22 -12.28
CA GLU A 11 20.43 -18.27 -13.52
C GLU A 11 19.01 -18.75 -13.26
N THR A 12 18.86 -19.74 -12.37
CA THR A 12 17.55 -20.25 -11.94
C THR A 12 16.75 -19.16 -11.22
N LYS A 13 17.38 -18.39 -10.33
CA LYS A 13 16.74 -17.25 -9.65
C LYS A 13 16.42 -16.11 -10.59
N TRP A 14 17.28 -15.83 -11.56
CA TRP A 14 17.01 -14.85 -12.60
C TRP A 14 15.80 -15.24 -13.46
N ALA A 15 15.72 -16.51 -13.88
CA ALA A 15 14.57 -17.03 -14.62
C ALA A 15 13.27 -16.93 -13.80
N GLN A 16 13.33 -17.21 -12.48
CA GLN A 16 12.20 -17.02 -11.58
C GLN A 16 11.73 -15.55 -11.55
N GLU A 17 12.65 -14.60 -11.42
CA GLU A 17 12.33 -13.17 -11.39
C GLU A 17 11.74 -12.67 -12.72
N VAL A 18 12.34 -13.07 -13.85
CA VAL A 18 11.83 -12.72 -15.19
C VAL A 18 10.39 -13.22 -15.37
N ASN A 19 10.13 -14.47 -15.01
CA ASN A 19 8.80 -15.06 -15.11
C ASN A 19 7.79 -14.40 -14.15
N LEU A 20 8.20 -14.07 -12.92
CA LEU A 20 7.33 -13.39 -11.95
C LEU A 20 6.95 -11.98 -12.45
N ARG A 21 7.87 -11.25 -13.09
CA ARG A 21 7.56 -9.95 -13.71
C ARG A 21 6.61 -10.10 -14.90
N ALA A 22 6.86 -11.07 -15.77
CA ALA A 22 6.03 -11.35 -16.94
C ALA A 22 4.59 -11.76 -16.55
N ALA A 23 4.41 -12.38 -15.37
CA ALA A 23 3.09 -12.75 -14.87
C ALA A 23 2.12 -11.57 -14.73
N LYS A 24 2.61 -10.32 -14.65
CA LYS A 24 1.75 -9.12 -14.63
C LYS A 24 0.84 -9.03 -15.85
N GLU A 25 1.35 -9.32 -17.05
CA GLU A 25 0.57 -9.25 -18.28
C GLU A 25 -0.58 -10.27 -18.27
N VAL A 26 -0.28 -11.48 -17.80
CA VAL A 26 -1.28 -12.55 -17.61
C VAL A 26 -2.34 -12.12 -16.60
N VAL A 27 -1.94 -11.55 -15.46
CA VAL A 27 -2.88 -11.05 -14.44
C VAL A 27 -3.81 -9.98 -15.03
N LEU A 28 -3.27 -9.00 -15.76
CA LEU A 28 -4.07 -7.94 -16.37
C LEU A 28 -5.04 -8.47 -17.43
N HIS A 29 -4.60 -9.44 -18.24
CA HIS A 29 -5.44 -10.10 -19.23
C HIS A 29 -6.62 -10.82 -18.56
N VAL A 30 -6.35 -11.68 -17.57
CA VAL A 30 -7.39 -12.43 -16.85
C VAL A 30 -8.33 -11.50 -16.09
N TRP A 31 -7.83 -10.43 -15.48
CA TRP A 31 -8.69 -9.43 -14.84
C TRP A 31 -9.59 -8.69 -15.82
N LYS A 32 -9.12 -8.44 -17.05
CA LYS A 32 -9.96 -7.88 -18.10
C LYS A 32 -11.06 -8.87 -18.50
N GLU A 33 -10.74 -10.14 -18.75
CA GLU A 33 -11.73 -11.18 -19.06
C GLU A 33 -12.77 -11.31 -17.95
N PHE A 34 -12.33 -11.29 -16.69
CA PHE A 34 -13.22 -11.28 -15.54
C PHE A 34 -14.14 -10.05 -15.53
N GLY A 35 -13.60 -8.87 -15.83
CA GLY A 35 -14.37 -7.63 -15.93
C GLY A 35 -15.40 -7.67 -17.06
N ASP A 36 -15.05 -8.24 -18.20
CA ASP A 36 -15.96 -8.38 -19.34
C ASP A 36 -17.10 -9.37 -19.04
N ALA A 37 -16.81 -10.46 -18.32
CA ALA A 37 -17.80 -11.45 -17.92
C ALA A 37 -18.70 -11.01 -16.75
N PHE A 38 -18.12 -10.36 -15.73
CA PHE A 38 -18.79 -10.10 -14.44
C PHE A 38 -18.97 -8.62 -14.12
N ARG A 39 -18.61 -7.72 -15.05
CA ARG A 39 -18.75 -6.26 -14.93
C ARG A 39 -18.03 -5.66 -13.73
N ARG A 40 -16.96 -6.32 -13.26
CA ARG A 40 -16.09 -5.87 -12.17
C ARG A 40 -14.65 -5.81 -12.66
N TYR A 41 -14.11 -4.60 -12.78
CA TYR A 41 -12.78 -4.35 -13.30
C TYR A 41 -11.81 -4.09 -12.14
N TYR A 42 -10.61 -4.66 -12.24
CA TYR A 42 -9.57 -4.52 -11.25
C TYR A 42 -8.31 -3.88 -11.85
N SER A 43 -7.53 -3.23 -11.01
CA SER A 43 -6.22 -2.67 -11.38
C SER A 43 -5.19 -2.97 -10.30
N PRO A 44 -3.89 -3.06 -10.62
CA PRO A 44 -2.85 -3.40 -9.64
C PRO A 44 -2.86 -2.49 -8.41
N VAL A 45 -3.18 -1.22 -8.67
CA VAL A 45 -3.39 -0.16 -7.69
C VAL A 45 -4.73 0.51 -8.06
N GLU A 46 -5.64 0.59 -7.11
CA GLU A 46 -6.94 1.24 -7.29
C GLU A 46 -7.04 2.48 -6.40
N CYS A 47 -7.69 3.51 -6.92
CA CYS A 47 -7.95 4.76 -6.23
C CYS A 47 -9.42 4.85 -5.82
N TYR A 48 -9.68 5.27 -4.58
CA TYR A 48 -10.98 5.58 -4.05
C TYR A 48 -10.99 7.00 -3.48
N ARG A 49 -11.77 7.89 -4.11
CA ARG A 49 -11.82 9.32 -3.76
C ARG A 49 -10.43 10.00 -3.72
N CYS A 50 -9.54 9.60 -4.62
CA CYS A 50 -8.19 10.17 -4.72
C CYS A 50 -8.14 11.47 -5.54
N GLU A 51 -9.17 11.76 -6.33
CA GLU A 51 -9.22 12.98 -7.14
C GLU A 51 -9.02 14.22 -6.28
N ASN A 52 -7.99 15.00 -6.63
CA ASN A 52 -7.53 16.20 -5.94
C ASN A 52 -7.04 16.03 -4.49
N SER A 53 -7.02 14.79 -3.96
CA SER A 53 -6.64 14.52 -2.57
C SER A 53 -5.14 14.72 -2.32
N LYS A 54 -4.79 15.66 -1.43
CA LYS A 54 -3.42 15.88 -0.97
C LYS A 54 -2.92 14.82 -0.01
N VAL A 55 -3.82 14.17 0.71
CA VAL A 55 -3.49 13.10 1.66
C VAL A 55 -4.07 11.79 1.16
N LEU A 56 -3.24 10.76 1.06
CA LEU A 56 -3.68 9.43 0.65
C LEU A 56 -3.38 8.42 1.75
N LEU A 57 -4.36 7.59 2.08
CA LEU A 57 -4.17 6.37 2.85
C LEU A 57 -3.94 5.22 1.87
N LEU A 58 -2.96 4.35 2.11
CA LEU A 58 -2.75 3.11 1.38
C LEU A 58 -3.02 1.93 2.30
N THR A 59 -3.92 1.04 1.85
CA THR A 59 -4.22 -0.23 2.52
C THR A 59 -4.15 -1.38 1.52
N MET A 60 -4.11 -2.60 2.07
CA MET A 60 -4.23 -3.84 1.31
C MET A 60 -5.26 -4.76 1.96
N GLY A 61 -5.96 -5.55 1.15
CA GLY A 61 -6.91 -6.57 1.62
C GLY A 61 -8.19 -5.99 2.23
N SER A 62 -8.74 -6.69 3.23
CA SER A 62 -10.08 -6.39 3.78
C SER A 62 -10.20 -5.03 4.46
N PHE A 63 -9.08 -4.44 4.91
CA PHE A 63 -9.09 -3.12 5.53
C PHE A 63 -9.54 -2.00 4.59
N SER A 64 -9.43 -2.20 3.28
CA SER A 64 -9.85 -1.18 2.34
C SER A 64 -11.34 -0.84 2.45
N GLU A 65 -12.21 -1.79 2.78
CA GLU A 65 -13.66 -1.53 2.84
C GLU A 65 -14.04 -0.65 4.04
N THR A 66 -13.54 -0.97 5.24
CA THR A 66 -13.74 -0.11 6.42
C THR A 66 -13.06 1.25 6.24
N ALA A 67 -11.88 1.28 5.61
CA ALA A 67 -11.20 2.52 5.28
C ALA A 67 -12.00 3.39 4.29
N MET A 68 -12.71 2.81 3.31
CA MET A 68 -13.59 3.56 2.40
C MET A 68 -14.67 4.32 3.18
N ALA A 69 -15.32 3.68 4.15
CA ALA A 69 -16.32 4.33 5.00
C ALA A 69 -15.73 5.49 5.81
N ALA A 70 -14.51 5.33 6.32
CA ALA A 70 -13.79 6.40 7.00
C ALA A 70 -13.45 7.56 6.06
N ILE A 71 -12.94 7.28 4.86
CA ILE A 71 -12.66 8.30 3.84
C ILE A 71 -13.93 9.04 3.42
N ASP A 72 -15.06 8.35 3.27
CA ASP A 72 -16.34 8.98 2.94
C ASP A 72 -16.77 9.99 4.00
N LYS A 73 -16.70 9.58 5.26
CA LYS A 73 -17.00 10.43 6.40
C LYS A 73 -16.05 11.63 6.45
N MET A 74 -14.75 11.41 6.38
CA MET A 74 -13.76 12.50 6.41
C MET A 74 -13.91 13.47 5.23
N LYS A 75 -14.21 12.97 4.02
CA LYS A 75 -14.54 13.82 2.86
C LYS A 75 -15.81 14.64 3.11
N SER A 76 -16.84 14.06 3.73
CA SER A 76 -18.06 14.79 4.09
C SER A 76 -17.83 15.91 5.12
N GLU A 77 -16.78 15.79 5.93
CA GLU A 77 -16.30 16.80 6.88
C GLU A 77 -15.35 17.83 6.23
N GLY A 78 -15.16 17.77 4.91
CA GLY A 78 -14.30 18.70 4.16
C GLY A 78 -12.81 18.36 4.20
N LYS A 79 -12.41 17.16 4.65
CA LYS A 79 -11.01 16.73 4.62
C LYS A 79 -10.63 16.21 3.24
N ASP A 80 -9.46 16.63 2.79
CA ASP A 80 -8.93 16.27 1.47
C ASP A 80 -8.13 14.97 1.50
N VAL A 81 -8.83 13.86 1.74
CA VAL A 81 -8.27 12.52 1.93
C VAL A 81 -8.78 11.52 0.89
N GLY A 82 -7.90 10.69 0.35
CA GLY A 82 -8.24 9.58 -0.55
C GLY A 82 -7.68 8.25 -0.06
N LEU A 83 -8.10 7.17 -0.70
CA LEU A 83 -7.64 5.82 -0.40
C LEU A 83 -7.06 5.14 -1.64
N ILE A 84 -5.82 4.70 -1.54
CA ILE A 84 -5.19 3.74 -2.43
C ILE A 84 -5.41 2.33 -1.88
N ARG A 85 -5.82 1.42 -2.77
CA ARG A 85 -5.96 -0.01 -2.52
C ARG A 85 -4.92 -0.75 -3.35
N LEU A 86 -3.94 -1.36 -2.69
CA LEU A 86 -2.98 -2.23 -3.36
C LEU A 86 -3.63 -3.59 -3.61
N ARG A 87 -3.88 -3.94 -4.88
CA ARG A 87 -4.52 -5.21 -5.26
C ARG A 87 -3.51 -6.27 -5.65
N LEU A 88 -2.49 -5.88 -6.42
CA LEU A 88 -1.42 -6.77 -6.86
C LEU A 88 -0.14 -6.40 -6.10
N TRP A 89 0.22 -7.17 -5.08
CA TRP A 89 1.48 -6.92 -4.36
C TRP A 89 2.70 -7.50 -5.10
N ARG A 90 2.52 -8.61 -5.84
CA ARG A 90 3.57 -9.25 -6.64
C ARG A 90 3.04 -9.69 -8.01
N PRO A 91 3.76 -9.40 -9.11
CA PRO A 91 4.94 -8.52 -9.18
C PRO A 91 4.59 -7.09 -8.73
N PHE A 92 5.52 -6.42 -8.03
CA PHE A 92 5.23 -5.14 -7.38
C PHE A 92 4.95 -4.04 -8.42
N PRO A 93 3.85 -3.27 -8.30
CA PRO A 93 3.38 -2.38 -9.36
C PRO A 93 4.01 -0.98 -9.25
N PHE A 94 5.32 -0.90 -9.49
CA PHE A 94 6.11 0.34 -9.34
C PHE A 94 5.52 1.54 -10.10
N ASN A 95 5.13 1.35 -11.35
CA ASN A 95 4.63 2.45 -12.20
C ASN A 95 3.26 2.92 -11.74
N GLU A 96 2.36 2.00 -11.42
CA GLU A 96 1.02 2.32 -10.93
C GLU A 96 1.06 3.00 -9.56
N ILE A 97 1.96 2.60 -8.67
CA ILE A 97 2.16 3.29 -7.39
C ILE A 97 2.63 4.72 -7.61
N ARG A 98 3.65 4.92 -8.46
CA ARG A 98 4.17 6.26 -8.75
C ARG A 98 3.11 7.19 -9.33
N GLU A 99 2.27 6.67 -10.23
CA GLU A 99 1.18 7.46 -10.80
C GLU A 99 0.07 7.70 -9.76
N ALA A 100 -0.32 6.71 -8.96
CA ALA A 100 -1.39 6.84 -7.97
C ALA A 100 -1.08 7.86 -6.86
N VAL A 101 0.20 8.06 -6.53
CA VAL A 101 0.63 9.03 -5.49
C VAL A 101 1.07 10.38 -6.08
N LYS A 102 0.96 10.53 -7.41
CA LYS A 102 1.41 11.74 -8.09
C LYS A 102 0.58 12.94 -7.63
N GLY A 103 1.26 13.97 -7.14
CA GLY A 103 0.62 15.18 -6.64
C GLY A 103 0.12 15.08 -5.18
N ALA A 104 0.18 13.90 -4.56
CA ALA A 104 -0.03 13.77 -3.12
C ALA A 104 1.10 14.44 -2.34
N GLU A 105 0.76 15.03 -1.21
CA GLU A 105 1.71 15.64 -0.27
C GLU A 105 2.06 14.68 0.87
N VAL A 106 1.09 13.84 1.27
CA VAL A 106 1.24 12.84 2.33
C VAL A 106 0.69 11.51 1.88
N LEU A 107 1.46 10.45 2.11
CA LEU A 107 1.04 9.06 1.92
C LEU A 107 1.15 8.33 3.26
N ILE A 108 0.02 7.94 3.80
CA ILE A 108 -0.10 7.16 5.03
C ILE A 108 -0.23 5.70 4.60
N VAL A 109 0.65 4.82 5.05
CA VAL A 109 0.63 3.39 4.69
C VAL A 109 0.28 2.58 5.91
N LEU A 110 -0.77 1.75 5.83
CA LEU A 110 -1.15 0.81 6.87
C LEU A 110 -0.81 -0.62 6.46
N ASP A 111 0.15 -1.22 7.15
CA ASP A 111 0.51 -2.62 7.02
C ASP A 111 -0.18 -3.48 8.08
N ARG A 112 -0.69 -4.65 7.66
CA ARG A 112 -1.13 -5.73 8.57
C ARG A 112 -0.03 -6.77 8.77
N ALA A 113 1.22 -6.32 8.79
CA ALA A 113 2.40 -7.13 8.98
C ALA A 113 3.51 -6.25 9.57
N ILE A 114 4.39 -6.86 10.35
CA ILE A 114 5.54 -6.20 10.95
C ILE A 114 6.83 -6.91 10.53
N SER A 115 7.78 -6.13 10.02
CA SER A 115 9.17 -6.52 9.83
C SER A 115 9.92 -6.20 11.12
N PHE A 116 9.98 -7.18 12.04
CA PHE A 116 10.62 -7.02 13.35
C PHE A 116 12.06 -6.51 13.23
N GLY A 117 12.42 -5.50 14.03
CA GLY A 117 13.73 -4.84 13.99
C GLY A 117 13.99 -3.99 12.72
N GLY A 118 13.00 -3.88 11.83
CA GLY A 118 13.09 -3.15 10.57
C GLY A 118 12.24 -1.87 10.55
N PRO A 119 11.97 -1.34 9.34
CA PRO A 119 11.33 -0.04 9.13
C PRO A 119 9.80 -0.01 9.35
N GLY A 120 9.25 -1.02 10.03
CA GLY A 120 7.81 -1.20 10.25
C GLY A 120 7.19 -2.23 9.33
N GLY A 121 6.37 -1.78 8.39
CA GLY A 121 5.62 -2.64 7.49
C GLY A 121 6.35 -3.00 6.18
N PRO A 122 6.21 -4.23 5.66
CA PRO A 122 6.86 -4.64 4.42
C PRO A 122 6.32 -3.87 3.19
N VAL A 123 5.03 -3.56 3.12
CA VAL A 123 4.47 -2.77 2.00
C VAL A 123 5.03 -1.35 2.05
N CYS A 124 5.01 -0.70 3.21
CA CYS A 124 5.57 0.63 3.38
C CYS A 124 7.06 0.71 2.95
N SER A 125 7.84 -0.33 3.27
CA SER A 125 9.25 -0.43 2.85
C SER A 125 9.41 -0.42 1.33
N GLU A 126 8.56 -1.17 0.62
CA GLU A 126 8.60 -1.22 -0.84
C GLU A 126 8.07 0.05 -1.48
N ILE A 127 7.08 0.71 -0.88
CA ILE A 127 6.60 2.02 -1.30
C ILE A 127 7.72 3.07 -1.19
N ARG A 128 8.43 3.10 -0.06
CA ARG A 128 9.61 3.98 0.12
C ARG A 128 10.66 3.72 -0.97
N SER A 129 10.95 2.44 -1.25
CA SER A 129 11.89 2.06 -2.32
C SER A 129 11.41 2.49 -3.71
N ALA A 130 10.13 2.27 -4.03
CA ALA A 130 9.53 2.62 -5.31
C ALA A 130 9.56 4.12 -5.61
N LEU A 131 9.49 4.94 -4.57
CA LEU A 131 9.49 6.40 -4.63
C LEU A 131 10.88 7.01 -4.37
N TYR A 132 11.89 6.21 -4.06
CA TYR A 132 13.22 6.73 -3.68
C TYR A 132 13.88 7.54 -4.80
N GLN A 133 13.68 7.12 -6.06
CA GLN A 133 14.23 7.80 -7.24
C GLN A 133 13.29 8.88 -7.81
N ALA A 134 12.12 9.11 -7.22
CA ALA A 134 11.20 10.14 -7.70
C ALA A 134 11.65 11.53 -7.21
N ASP A 135 11.79 12.49 -8.13
CA ASP A 135 12.18 13.88 -7.81
C ASP A 135 11.23 14.54 -6.82
N ARG A 136 9.92 14.32 -7.03
CA ARG A 136 8.85 14.74 -6.14
C ARG A 136 8.14 13.51 -5.60
N ARG A 137 8.09 13.39 -4.28
CA ARG A 137 7.39 12.32 -3.57
C ARG A 137 6.67 12.86 -2.35
N PRO A 138 5.55 12.23 -1.93
CA PRO A 138 4.88 12.60 -0.69
C PRO A 138 5.75 12.28 0.52
N LYS A 139 5.46 12.92 1.65
CA LYS A 139 5.92 12.44 2.96
C LYS A 139 5.23 11.12 3.26
N ILE A 140 6.01 10.09 3.58
CA ILE A 140 5.48 8.75 3.84
C ILE A 140 5.41 8.54 5.36
N VAL A 141 4.21 8.24 5.88
CA VAL A 141 3.99 7.91 7.29
C VAL A 141 3.53 6.46 7.39
N SER A 142 4.19 5.69 8.25
CA SER A 142 3.97 4.24 8.35
C SER A 142 3.19 3.89 9.60
N PHE A 143 2.15 3.08 9.45
CA PHE A 143 1.42 2.44 10.52
C PHE A 143 1.44 0.92 10.35
N VAL A 144 1.52 0.22 11.47
CA VAL A 144 1.24 -1.22 11.56
C VAL A 144 0.00 -1.38 12.42
N GLY A 145 -0.98 -2.15 11.97
CA GLY A 145 -2.21 -2.35 12.73
C GLY A 145 -2.92 -3.63 12.32
N GLY A 146 -3.89 -4.05 13.13
CA GLY A 146 -4.70 -5.22 12.80
C GLY A 146 -4.03 -6.58 12.94
N LEU A 147 -2.92 -6.62 13.69
CA LEU A 147 -2.18 -7.84 13.94
C LEU A 147 -3.06 -8.85 14.69
N GLY A 148 -2.94 -10.13 14.33
CA GLY A 148 -3.71 -11.21 14.95
C GLY A 148 -5.22 -11.15 14.68
N GLY A 149 -5.65 -10.49 13.60
CA GLY A 149 -7.08 -10.36 13.26
C GLY A 149 -7.82 -9.31 14.08
N ARG A 150 -7.09 -8.45 14.80
CA ARG A 150 -7.70 -7.36 15.55
C ARG A 150 -8.37 -6.37 14.61
N ASP A 151 -9.62 -6.02 14.92
CA ASP A 151 -10.38 -5.10 14.10
C ASP A 151 -9.86 -3.65 14.21
N ILE A 152 -10.03 -2.90 13.12
CA ILE A 152 -9.82 -1.44 13.08
C ILE A 152 -11.13 -0.85 12.60
N SER A 153 -11.84 -0.18 13.51
CA SER A 153 -13.12 0.44 13.21
C SER A 153 -12.96 1.66 12.28
N VAL A 154 -14.08 2.16 11.77
CA VAL A 154 -14.12 3.42 11.00
C VAL A 154 -13.43 4.56 11.76
N ALA A 155 -13.75 4.72 13.05
CA ALA A 155 -13.12 5.73 13.90
C ALA A 155 -11.60 5.50 14.06
N GLY A 156 -11.16 4.24 14.11
CA GLY A 156 -9.73 3.91 14.14
C GLY A 156 -9.01 4.32 12.86
N PHE A 157 -9.64 4.17 11.69
CA PHE A 157 -9.08 4.69 10.44
C PHE A 157 -9.02 6.22 10.40
N GLU A 158 -10.04 6.91 10.91
CA GLU A 158 -10.02 8.37 11.05
C GLU A 158 -8.86 8.81 11.96
N GLU A 159 -8.64 8.11 13.07
CA GLU A 159 -7.51 8.35 13.98
C GLU A 159 -6.16 8.16 13.28
N ILE A 160 -5.97 7.03 12.59
CA ILE A 160 -4.75 6.76 11.80
C ILE A 160 -4.48 7.88 10.79
N VAL A 161 -5.50 8.33 10.07
CA VAL A 161 -5.34 9.38 9.06
C VAL A 161 -5.00 10.72 9.72
N ASN A 162 -5.75 11.13 10.75
CA ASN A 162 -5.48 12.38 11.47
C ASN A 162 -4.07 12.39 12.09
N ARG A 163 -3.68 11.26 12.70
CA ARG A 163 -2.35 11.08 13.29
C ARG A 163 -1.26 11.11 12.23
N GLY A 164 -1.47 10.47 11.08
CA GLY A 164 -0.54 10.54 9.97
C GLY A 164 -0.37 11.95 9.40
N ILE A 165 -1.45 12.73 9.33
CA ILE A 165 -1.39 14.15 8.96
C ILE A 165 -0.57 14.94 9.98
N GLU A 166 -0.81 14.72 11.27
CA GLU A 166 -0.05 15.36 12.35
C GLU A 166 1.45 15.07 12.22
N ILE A 167 1.84 13.78 12.15
CA ILE A 167 3.24 13.34 12.01
C ILE A 167 3.89 13.94 10.76
N SER A 168 3.14 14.07 9.65
CA SER A 168 3.67 14.67 8.43
C SER A 168 4.08 16.15 8.62
N ARG A 169 3.46 16.85 9.58
CA ARG A 169 3.70 18.26 9.90
C ARG A 169 4.76 18.42 10.99
N THR A 170 4.64 17.65 12.06
CA THR A 170 5.49 17.78 13.27
C THR A 170 6.76 16.93 13.22
N GLY A 171 6.78 15.91 12.36
CA GLY A 171 7.81 14.88 12.37
C GLY A 171 7.56 13.80 13.44
N SER A 172 8.36 12.75 13.41
CA SER A 172 8.35 11.69 14.43
C SER A 172 9.77 11.17 14.63
N THR A 173 10.09 10.78 15.86
CA THR A 173 11.33 10.07 16.19
C THR A 173 11.24 8.56 15.91
N ARG A 174 10.05 8.06 15.58
CA ARG A 174 9.79 6.64 15.27
C ARG A 174 9.67 6.46 13.75
N GLU A 175 10.23 5.35 13.25
CA GLU A 175 10.12 4.95 11.83
C GLU A 175 8.69 4.57 11.40
N PHE A 176 7.89 4.10 12.36
CA PHE A 176 6.48 3.72 12.21
C PHE A 176 5.76 3.78 13.56
N GLU A 177 4.43 3.83 13.52
CA GLU A 177 3.57 3.67 14.71
C GLU A 177 2.83 2.33 14.66
N ILE A 178 2.59 1.71 15.83
CA ILE A 178 1.72 0.53 15.95
C ILE A 178 0.37 0.99 16.49
N PHE A 179 -0.68 0.80 15.71
CA PHE A 179 -2.04 1.13 16.09
C PHE A 179 -2.67 0.04 16.96
N GLY A 180 -3.29 0.43 18.08
CA GLY A 180 -4.07 -0.47 18.95
C GLY A 180 -3.28 -1.20 20.03
N VAL A 181 -2.02 -0.82 20.29
CA VAL A 181 -1.31 -1.27 21.50
C VAL A 181 -2.02 -0.68 22.72
N ARG A 182 -2.30 -1.52 23.72
CA ARG A 182 -2.86 -1.07 25.01
C ARG A 182 -1.68 -0.78 25.93
N ASP A 183 -1.78 0.28 26.72
CA ASP A 183 -0.85 0.57 27.81
C ASP A 183 -0.94 -0.51 28.92
#